data_AF-A0AAV5QCM2-F1
#
_entry.id   AF-A0AAV5QCM2-F1
#
_cell.length_a   1.000
_cell.length_b   1.000
_cell.length_c   1.000
_cell.angle_alpha   90.00
_cell.angle_beta   90.00
_cell.angle_gamma   90.00
#
_symmetry.space_group_name_H-M   'P 1'
#
loop_
_entity.id
_entity.type
_entity.pdbx_description
1 polymer ?
#
loop_
_entity_poly.entity_id
_entity_poly.type
_entity_poly.pdbx_seq_one_letter_code
_entity_poly.pdbx_strand_id
1 'polypeptide(L)'
;MVYLGCFSLRFNLSKLKITFIKMKLSPFGLTSMMLGIITASDNSMRIYSTYSPDIQEIKKDATNASTTQWKSDVKGKAFDRFVVIWLENTNFDQAAEEPHMAWLAEQGITLTNYWALTHPSEPNYMASVGGDYFEFVDDDADEMWDRFVSIPSNVSTIVDLLDDKGISWGAY
;
A
#
# COMPACT_ATOMS: atom_id res chain seq x y z
N MET A 1 17.07 -16.25 3.39
CA MET A 1 17.46 -14.98 2.75
C MET A 1 16.23 -14.43 2.06
N VAL A 2 15.50 -13.56 2.76
CA VAL A 2 14.25 -12.96 2.29
C VAL A 2 14.63 -11.74 1.46
N TYR A 3 14.20 -11.69 0.20
CA TYR A 3 14.36 -10.50 -0.62
C TYR A 3 13.04 -9.73 -0.58
N LEU A 4 13.11 -8.41 -0.58
CA LEU A 4 11.93 -7.57 -0.65
C LEU A 4 11.84 -7.08 -2.10
N GLY A 5 11.03 -7.74 -2.92
CA GLY A 5 10.77 -7.29 -4.29
C GLY A 5 9.89 -6.05 -4.26
N CYS A 6 10.48 -4.87 -4.44
CA CYS A 6 9.75 -3.61 -4.58
C CYS A 6 9.52 -3.30 -6.07
N PHE A 7 8.25 -3.33 -6.50
CA PHE A 7 7.85 -2.92 -7.85
C PHE A 7 7.26 -1.49 -7.82
N SER A 8 7.78 -0.60 -8.67
CA SER A 8 7.25 0.77 -8.83
C SER A 8 6.58 0.92 -10.19
N LEU A 9 5.27 1.25 -10.19
CA LEU A 9 4.48 1.50 -11.39
C LEU A 9 4.25 3.01 -11.60
N ARG A 10 4.36 3.51 -12.85
CA ARG A 10 4.03 4.89 -13.23
C ARG A 10 2.90 4.90 -14.28
N PHE A 11 1.83 5.67 -14.05
CA PHE A 11 0.71 5.85 -15.00
C PHE A 11 0.62 7.29 -15.53
N ASN A 12 0.26 7.47 -16.82
CA ASN A 12 0.05 8.78 -17.49
C ASN A 12 -1.44 8.95 -17.90
N LEU A 13 -2.13 9.95 -17.35
CA LEU A 13 -3.60 10.13 -17.40
C LEU A 13 -4.11 11.15 -18.44
N SER A 14 -3.31 11.54 -19.43
CA SER A 14 -3.61 12.65 -20.38
C SER A 14 -4.80 12.49 -21.34
N LYS A 15 -5.72 11.52 -21.15
CA LYS A 15 -6.79 11.19 -22.12
C LYS A 15 -8.24 11.23 -21.61
N LEU A 16 -8.54 11.78 -20.43
CA LEU A 16 -9.92 11.77 -19.90
C LEU A 16 -10.53 13.18 -19.84
N LYS A 17 -11.47 13.48 -20.75
CA LYS A 17 -12.36 14.66 -20.66
C LYS A 17 -13.62 14.27 -19.89
N ILE A 18 -13.92 14.98 -18.80
CA ILE A 18 -15.14 14.80 -17.99
C ILE A 18 -15.98 16.09 -18.07
N THR A 19 -17.24 15.95 -18.46
CA THR A 19 -18.25 17.02 -18.42
C THR A 19 -19.09 16.86 -17.14
N PHE A 20 -19.25 17.93 -16.37
CA PHE A 20 -19.99 17.94 -15.11
C PHE A 20 -21.51 18.05 -15.31
N ILE A 21 -22.27 17.21 -14.62
CA ILE A 21 -23.70 17.42 -14.36
C ILE A 21 -23.90 17.52 -12.84
N LYS A 22 -24.49 18.64 -12.39
CA LYS A 22 -24.86 18.92 -10.99
C LYS A 22 -26.12 18.14 -10.60
N MET A 23 -26.16 17.58 -9.39
CA MET A 23 -27.41 17.17 -8.74
C MET A 23 -27.50 17.67 -7.29
N LYS A 24 -28.69 18.14 -6.92
CA LYS A 24 -29.09 18.77 -5.64
C LYS A 24 -29.20 17.74 -4.50
N LEU A 25 -28.83 18.15 -3.27
CA LEU A 25 -29.14 17.45 -2.03
C LEU A 25 -30.49 17.89 -1.43
N SER A 26 -31.18 16.96 -0.75
CA SER A 26 -32.25 17.21 0.24
C SER A 26 -31.87 16.59 1.60
N PRO A 27 -32.46 17.03 2.73
CA PRO A 27 -31.79 16.95 4.02
C PRO A 27 -32.09 15.69 4.84
N PHE A 28 -31.06 15.38 5.63
CA PHE A 28 -30.91 14.40 6.72
C PHE A 28 -32.11 14.20 7.65
N GLY A 29 -32.36 12.94 8.01
CA GLY A 29 -33.09 12.53 9.22
C GLY A 29 -32.19 11.69 10.12
N LEU A 30 -32.04 12.09 11.38
CA LEU A 30 -31.35 11.35 12.44
C LEU A 30 -32.17 10.12 12.88
N THR A 31 -31.52 9.00 13.20
CA THR A 31 -31.48 8.37 14.56
C THR A 31 -31.11 6.88 14.52
N SER A 32 -30.15 6.49 15.36
CA SER A 32 -30.20 5.39 16.34
C SER A 32 -28.85 4.68 16.46
N MET A 33 -28.31 4.70 17.68
CA MET A 33 -27.05 4.11 18.10
C MET A 33 -27.34 2.69 18.60
N MET A 34 -26.82 1.66 17.93
CA MET A 34 -26.95 0.26 18.34
C MET A 34 -25.69 -0.21 19.07
N LEU A 35 -25.92 -0.83 20.23
CA LEU A 35 -24.95 -1.45 21.12
C LEU A 35 -24.39 -2.73 20.48
N GLY A 36 -23.08 -2.78 20.21
CA GLY A 36 -22.41 -3.92 19.60
C GLY A 36 -22.13 -5.03 20.62
N ILE A 37 -22.73 -6.20 20.40
CA ILE A 37 -22.41 -7.47 21.09
C ILE A 37 -21.08 -7.98 20.51
N ILE A 38 -20.09 -8.23 21.36
CA ILE A 38 -18.83 -8.88 20.96
C ILE A 38 -19.12 -10.37 20.75
N THR A 39 -19.21 -10.81 19.50
CA THR A 39 -19.23 -12.24 19.15
C THR A 39 -17.80 -12.75 19.02
N ALA A 40 -17.53 -13.92 19.59
CA ALA A 40 -16.24 -14.61 19.52
C ALA A 40 -15.76 -14.81 18.07
N SER A 41 -14.44 -14.71 17.86
CA SER A 41 -13.76 -14.97 16.58
C SER A 41 -14.03 -16.39 16.09
N ASP A 42 -14.79 -16.51 15.00
CA ASP A 42 -14.97 -17.77 14.28
C ASP A 42 -13.63 -18.18 13.64
N ASN A 43 -13.19 -19.41 13.93
CA ASN A 43 -11.91 -19.96 13.47
C ASN A 43 -12.05 -20.61 12.09
N SER A 44 -12.87 -20.01 11.22
CA SER A 44 -13.11 -20.50 9.87
C SER A 44 -11.87 -20.26 9.01
N MET A 45 -11.41 -21.29 8.29
CA MET A 45 -10.31 -21.16 7.35
C MET A 45 -10.63 -20.04 6.35
N ARG A 46 -9.66 -19.14 6.10
CA ARG A 46 -9.80 -18.09 5.09
C ARG A 46 -10.08 -18.73 3.73
N ILE A 47 -11.30 -18.53 3.23
CA ILE A 47 -11.67 -18.87 1.85
C ILE A 47 -11.30 -17.67 0.99
N TYR A 48 -10.28 -17.82 0.15
CA TYR A 48 -9.96 -16.81 -0.85
C TYR A 48 -11.00 -16.85 -1.97
N SER A 49 -11.56 -15.69 -2.34
CA SER A 49 -12.49 -15.65 -3.47
C SER A 49 -11.74 -15.95 -4.77
N THR A 50 -12.31 -16.78 -5.65
CA THR A 50 -11.87 -16.90 -7.04
C THR A 50 -12.41 -15.75 -7.91
N TYR A 51 -12.73 -14.61 -7.30
CA TYR A 51 -13.29 -13.45 -7.97
C TYR A 51 -12.21 -12.82 -8.85
N SER A 52 -12.39 -12.92 -10.16
CA SER A 52 -11.53 -12.34 -11.19
C SER A 52 -12.41 -11.51 -12.13
N PRO A 53 -12.80 -10.29 -11.73
CA PRO A 53 -13.69 -9.45 -12.51
C PRO A 53 -13.08 -9.05 -13.85
N ASP A 54 -13.93 -8.81 -14.84
CA ASP A 54 -13.47 -8.29 -16.12
C ASP A 54 -13.09 -6.80 -16.02
N ILE A 55 -12.35 -6.29 -17.01
CA ILE A 55 -11.86 -4.90 -17.03
C ILE A 55 -13.01 -3.86 -16.97
N GLN A 56 -14.19 -4.17 -17.52
CA GLN A 56 -15.36 -3.29 -17.47
C GLN A 56 -16.01 -3.32 -16.09
N GLU A 57 -16.09 -4.49 -15.46
CA GLU A 57 -16.56 -4.64 -14.08
C GLU A 57 -15.64 -3.91 -13.10
N ILE A 58 -14.31 -4.06 -13.22
CA ILE A 58 -13.33 -3.30 -12.42
C ILE A 58 -13.53 -1.79 -12.58
N LYS A 59 -13.74 -1.30 -13.81
CA LYS A 59 -13.99 0.13 -14.05
C LYS A 59 -15.29 0.60 -13.39
N LYS A 60 -16.35 -0.20 -13.51
CA LYS A 60 -17.64 0.08 -12.90
C LYS A 60 -17.52 0.11 -11.38
N ASP A 61 -16.84 -0.86 -10.79
CA ASP A 61 -16.64 -0.93 -9.34
C ASP A 61 -15.77 0.22 -8.85
N ALA A 62 -14.71 0.57 -9.57
CA ALA A 62 -13.88 1.74 -9.27
C ALA A 62 -14.68 3.06 -9.31
N THR A 63 -15.70 3.18 -10.17
CA THR A 63 -16.58 4.37 -10.17
C THR A 63 -17.56 4.41 -9.01
N ASN A 64 -17.92 3.24 -8.46
CA ASN A 64 -18.86 3.12 -7.33
C ASN A 64 -18.15 2.99 -5.97
N ALA A 65 -16.84 2.78 -5.96
CA ALA A 65 -16.04 2.63 -4.76
C ALA A 65 -16.09 3.92 -3.93
N SER A 66 -16.82 3.87 -2.83
CA SER A 66 -16.77 4.89 -1.79
C SER A 66 -15.47 4.73 -1.02
N THR A 67 -14.60 5.72 -1.08
CA THR A 67 -13.37 5.74 -0.29
C THR A 67 -13.53 6.71 0.88
N THR A 68 -13.19 6.25 2.07
CA THR A 68 -13.04 7.10 3.26
C THR A 68 -11.72 7.86 3.26
N GLN A 69 -10.81 7.52 2.33
CA GLN A 69 -9.52 8.16 2.20
C GLN A 69 -9.67 9.51 1.51
N TRP A 70 -9.08 10.53 2.12
CA TRP A 70 -9.00 11.85 1.52
C TRP A 70 -8.10 11.79 0.27
N LYS A 71 -8.40 12.61 -0.73
CA LYS A 71 -7.61 12.70 -1.96
C LYS A 71 -6.94 14.07 -2.02
N SER A 72 -5.66 14.10 -2.35
CA SER A 72 -4.98 15.35 -2.71
C SER A 72 -5.09 15.64 -4.21
N ASP A 73 -5.19 16.91 -4.59
CA ASP A 73 -5.10 17.40 -5.97
C ASP A 73 -3.73 18.07 -6.24
N VAL A 74 -2.67 17.40 -5.80
CA VAL A 74 -1.29 17.87 -5.97
C VAL A 74 -0.71 17.22 -7.22
N LYS A 75 -0.43 18.02 -8.25
CA LYS A 75 0.17 17.55 -9.51
C LYS A 75 1.62 17.12 -9.26
N GLY A 76 1.95 15.85 -9.51
CA GLY A 76 3.31 15.36 -9.31
C GLY A 76 4.26 15.68 -10.46
N LYS A 77 5.55 15.82 -10.18
CA LYS A 77 6.55 16.19 -11.22
C LYS A 77 6.71 15.11 -12.29
N ALA A 78 6.74 13.83 -11.90
CA ALA A 78 6.94 12.70 -12.80
C ALA A 78 5.73 11.76 -12.90
N PHE A 79 4.96 11.63 -11.82
CA PHE A 79 3.79 10.77 -11.70
C PHE A 79 2.80 11.41 -10.73
N ASP A 80 1.51 11.16 -10.91
CA ASP A 80 0.46 11.69 -10.02
C ASP A 80 0.06 10.69 -8.92
N ARG A 81 0.50 9.43 -9.04
CA ARG A 81 0.31 8.36 -8.03
C ARG A 81 1.55 7.48 -7.96
N PHE A 82 1.88 7.05 -6.74
CA PHE A 82 2.96 6.12 -6.45
C PHE A 82 2.39 5.02 -5.54
N VAL A 83 2.66 3.78 -5.90
CA VAL A 83 2.22 2.60 -5.15
C VAL A 83 3.43 1.70 -5.00
N VAL A 84 3.64 1.20 -3.78
CA VAL A 84 4.63 0.18 -3.45
C VAL A 84 3.86 -1.04 -3.00
N ILE A 85 4.22 -2.19 -3.56
CA ILE A 85 3.71 -3.50 -3.15
C ILE A 85 4.88 -4.26 -2.56
N TRP A 86 4.70 -4.74 -1.33
CA TRP A 86 5.70 -5.52 -0.62
C TRP A 86 5.37 -7.01 -0.76
N LEU A 87 6.32 -7.78 -1.28
CA LEU A 87 6.23 -9.24 -1.33
C LEU A 87 6.97 -9.81 -0.12
N GLU A 88 6.23 -10.02 0.97
CA GLU A 88 6.78 -10.58 2.22
C GLU A 88 7.40 -11.96 1.96
N ASN A 89 8.58 -12.21 2.52
CA ASN A 89 9.28 -13.50 2.46
C ASN A 89 9.51 -14.09 1.05
N THR A 90 9.54 -13.25 0.01
CA THR A 90 9.57 -13.70 -1.40
C THR A 90 10.88 -13.35 -2.09
N ASN A 91 11.68 -14.33 -2.50
CA ASN A 91 12.92 -14.04 -3.21
C ASN A 91 12.70 -13.63 -4.69
N PHE A 92 13.74 -13.09 -5.34
CA PHE A 92 13.66 -12.63 -6.74
C PHE A 92 13.17 -13.73 -7.70
N ASP A 93 13.76 -14.93 -7.61
CA ASP A 93 13.43 -16.03 -8.52
C ASP A 93 11.95 -16.47 -8.34
N GLN A 94 11.48 -16.56 -7.10
CA GLN A 94 10.08 -16.86 -6.78
C GLN A 94 9.13 -15.79 -7.32
N ALA A 95 9.47 -14.51 -7.16
CA ALA A 95 8.66 -13.42 -7.71
C ALA A 95 8.67 -13.44 -9.25
N ALA A 96 9.82 -13.73 -9.87
CA ALA A 96 9.95 -13.78 -11.32
C ALA A 96 9.19 -14.94 -11.98
N GLU A 97 9.00 -16.04 -11.24
CA GLU A 97 8.21 -17.20 -11.69
C GLU A 97 6.69 -16.99 -11.58
N GLU A 98 6.24 -15.96 -10.85
CA GLU A 98 4.82 -15.67 -10.69
C GLU A 98 4.26 -14.94 -11.94
N PRO A 99 3.25 -15.48 -12.65
CA PRO A 99 2.75 -14.90 -13.91
C PRO A 99 2.28 -13.44 -13.86
N HIS A 100 1.62 -13.01 -12.78
CA HIS A 100 1.19 -11.64 -12.54
C HIS A 100 2.38 -10.70 -12.29
N MET A 101 3.41 -11.17 -11.57
CA MET A 101 4.63 -10.39 -11.38
C MET A 101 5.45 -10.29 -12.67
N ALA A 102 5.54 -11.38 -13.44
CA ALA A 102 6.13 -11.37 -14.78
C ALA A 102 5.40 -10.39 -15.70
N TRP A 103 4.06 -10.38 -15.68
CA TRP A 103 3.26 -9.41 -16.41
C TRP A 103 3.54 -7.96 -15.98
N LEU A 104 3.69 -7.70 -14.67
CA LEU A 104 4.05 -6.37 -14.16
C LEU A 104 5.46 -5.93 -14.60
N ALA A 105 6.41 -6.86 -14.62
CA ALA A 105 7.76 -6.61 -15.09
C ALA A 105 7.80 -6.13 -16.56
N GLU A 106 6.91 -6.64 -17.41
CA GLU A 106 6.75 -6.18 -18.80
C GLU A 106 6.27 -4.71 -18.90
N GLN A 107 5.60 -4.19 -17.87
CA GLN A 107 5.08 -2.81 -17.86
C GLN A 107 6.10 -1.78 -17.38
N GLY A 108 7.29 -2.20 -16.94
CA GLY A 108 8.21 -1.33 -16.22
C GLY A 108 9.67 -1.72 -16.33
N ILE A 109 10.41 -1.41 -15.27
CA ILE A 109 11.84 -1.70 -15.14
C ILE A 109 12.01 -2.72 -14.03
N THR A 110 12.60 -3.87 -14.36
CA THR A 110 13.00 -4.87 -13.37
C THR A 110 14.38 -4.54 -12.81
N LEU A 111 14.47 -4.45 -11.49
CA LEU A 111 15.73 -4.21 -10.79
C LEU A 111 16.36 -5.56 -10.40
N THR A 112 17.34 -6.02 -11.19
CA THR A 112 18.02 -7.31 -10.96
C THR A 112 19.18 -7.24 -9.97
N ASN A 113 19.49 -6.05 -9.46
CA ASN A 113 20.53 -5.79 -8.47
C ASN A 113 19.97 -4.96 -7.31
N TYR A 114 18.82 -5.37 -6.78
CA TYR A 114 18.15 -4.74 -5.65
C TYR A 114 18.17 -5.69 -4.45
N TRP A 115 18.68 -5.21 -3.32
CA TRP A 115 18.98 -6.02 -2.15
C TRP A 115 18.28 -5.46 -0.92
N ALA A 116 17.81 -6.36 -0.05
CA ALA A 116 17.44 -5.99 1.31
C ALA A 116 18.67 -5.44 2.05
N LEU A 117 18.45 -4.52 2.98
CA LEU A 117 19.52 -3.93 3.79
C LEU A 117 19.98 -4.88 4.90
N THR A 118 19.05 -5.61 5.49
CA THR A 118 19.32 -6.55 6.59
C THR A 118 18.21 -7.62 6.65
N HIS A 119 18.36 -8.55 7.58
CA HIS A 119 17.30 -9.46 8.00
C HIS A 119 17.04 -9.20 9.50
N PRO A 120 15.79 -9.19 9.97
CA PRO A 120 14.53 -9.58 9.29
C PRO A 120 13.87 -8.48 8.43
N SER A 121 12.64 -8.74 7.96
CA SER A 121 11.90 -7.86 7.06
C SER A 121 11.57 -6.50 7.67
N GLU A 122 11.26 -6.42 8.97
CA GLU A 122 10.90 -5.19 9.70
C GLU A 122 11.85 -4.00 9.46
N PRO A 123 13.17 -4.11 9.71
CA PRO A 123 14.11 -3.02 9.45
C PRO A 123 14.16 -2.54 7.98
N ASN A 124 13.80 -3.40 7.02
CA ASN A 124 13.70 -2.98 5.62
C ASN A 124 12.47 -2.11 5.36
N TYR A 125 11.34 -2.39 6.04
CA TYR A 125 10.16 -1.54 5.99
C TYR A 125 10.45 -0.17 6.59
N MET A 126 11.15 -0.14 7.73
CA MET A 126 11.59 1.11 8.34
C MET A 126 12.47 1.93 7.39
N ALA A 127 13.49 1.30 6.79
CA ALA A 127 14.39 2.00 5.88
C ALA A 127 13.69 2.52 4.61
N SER A 128 12.65 1.82 4.13
CA SER A 128 11.88 2.28 2.97
C SER A 128 11.14 3.60 3.20
N VAL A 129 10.83 3.93 4.46
CA VAL A 129 10.02 5.09 4.86
C VAL A 129 10.87 6.16 5.54
N GLY A 130 11.81 5.75 6.39
CA GLY A 130 12.70 6.62 7.19
C GLY A 130 14.10 6.82 6.61
N GLY A 131 14.49 6.07 5.57
CA GLY A 131 15.79 6.20 4.90
C GLY A 131 16.97 5.52 5.61
N ASP A 132 16.73 4.88 6.75
CA ASP A 132 17.72 4.13 7.53
C ASP A 132 17.02 2.94 8.24
N TYR A 133 17.75 1.86 8.50
CA TYR A 133 17.28 0.76 9.35
C TYR A 133 17.65 0.98 10.84
N PHE A 134 18.32 2.09 11.18
CA PHE A 134 18.61 2.56 12.54
C PHE A 134 19.37 1.54 13.39
N GLU A 135 20.31 0.84 12.75
CA GLU A 135 21.09 -0.25 13.38
C GLU A 135 20.21 -1.35 13.98
N PHE A 136 18.95 -1.42 13.58
CA PHE A 136 18.05 -2.50 13.94
C PHE A 136 18.45 -3.73 13.13
N VAL A 137 19.40 -4.46 13.69
CA VAL A 137 19.90 -5.74 13.20
C VAL A 137 19.56 -6.81 14.22
N ASP A 138 19.18 -7.96 13.72
CA ASP A 138 18.86 -9.12 14.52
C ASP A 138 20.14 -9.91 14.75
N ASP A 139 20.76 -9.73 15.92
CA ASP A 139 21.89 -10.58 16.35
C ASP A 139 21.48 -11.67 17.34
N ASP A 140 20.32 -11.56 18.00
CA ASP A 140 19.84 -12.58 18.95
C ASP A 140 18.33 -12.87 18.78
N ALA A 141 18.06 -14.01 18.15
CA ALA A 141 16.73 -14.47 17.77
C ALA A 141 15.79 -14.85 18.93
N ASP A 142 16.23 -14.76 20.19
CA ASP A 142 15.48 -15.29 21.34
C ASP A 142 14.65 -14.24 22.10
N GLU A 143 14.82 -12.92 21.89
CA GLU A 143 14.09 -11.91 22.69
C GLU A 143 13.49 -10.69 21.96
N MET A 144 13.57 -10.57 20.62
CA MET A 144 13.23 -9.27 19.98
C MET A 144 12.32 -9.26 18.75
N TRP A 145 11.71 -10.37 18.32
CA TRP A 145 10.90 -10.43 17.08
C TRP A 145 9.53 -9.74 17.12
N ASP A 146 9.11 -9.21 18.27
CA ASP A 146 7.80 -8.56 18.44
C ASP A 146 7.85 -7.40 19.44
N ARG A 147 9.03 -6.78 19.59
CA ARG A 147 9.16 -5.66 20.50
C ARG A 147 8.65 -4.41 19.82
N PHE A 148 7.77 -3.67 20.47
CA PHE A 148 7.40 -2.34 20.00
C PHE A 148 8.64 -1.44 19.94
N VAL A 149 9.02 -1.06 18.72
CA VAL A 149 10.09 -0.10 18.46
C VAL A 149 9.46 1.26 18.17
N SER A 150 9.90 2.27 18.90
CA SER A 150 9.53 3.66 18.63
C SER A 150 10.76 4.41 18.14
N ILE A 151 10.64 5.00 16.96
CA ILE A 151 11.63 5.91 16.43
C ILE A 151 11.39 7.31 17.04
N PRO A 152 12.45 8.03 17.47
CA PRO A 152 12.33 9.38 17.98
C PRO A 152 11.55 10.30 17.03
N SER A 153 10.68 11.15 17.58
CA SER A 153 9.79 12.02 16.80
C SER A 153 10.51 13.11 16.00
N ASN A 154 11.82 13.31 16.21
CA ASN A 154 12.64 14.24 15.44
C ASN A 154 13.22 13.61 14.16
N VAL A 155 12.97 12.32 13.91
CA VAL A 155 13.32 11.66 12.66
C VAL A 155 12.18 11.88 11.67
N SER A 156 12.46 12.63 10.60
CA SER A 156 11.50 12.83 9.51
C SER A 156 11.50 11.64 8.56
N THR A 157 10.32 11.32 8.05
CA THR A 157 10.06 10.25 7.10
C THR A 157 9.55 10.81 5.77
N ILE A 158 9.41 9.94 4.76
CA ILE A 158 8.72 10.34 3.52
C ILE A 158 7.28 10.79 3.78
N VAL A 159 6.62 10.25 4.81
CA VAL A 159 5.25 10.64 5.20
C VAL A 159 5.19 12.09 5.64
N ASP A 160 6.13 12.56 6.46
CA ASP A 160 6.18 13.96 6.90
C ASP A 160 6.32 14.92 5.71
N LEU A 161 7.08 14.51 4.69
CA LEU A 161 7.25 15.27 3.45
C LEU A 161 5.96 15.30 2.61
N LEU A 162 5.17 14.22 2.62
CA LEU A 162 3.88 14.18 1.95
C LEU A 162 2.85 15.05 2.67
N ASP A 163 2.82 15.00 4.00
CA ASP A 163 1.94 15.81 4.84
C ASP A 163 2.23 17.31 4.71
N ASP A 164 3.50 17.73 4.74
CA ASP A 164 3.91 19.13 4.51
C ASP A 164 3.45 19.67 3.14
N LYS A 165 3.30 18.77 2.16
CA LYS A 165 2.81 19.11 0.81
C LYS A 165 1.32 18.88 0.62
N GLY A 166 0.60 18.43 1.64
CA GLY A 166 -0.82 18.10 1.55
C GLY A 166 -1.11 17.00 0.52
N ILE A 167 -0.19 16.02 0.39
CA ILE A 167 -0.32 14.88 -0.52
C ILE A 167 -0.94 13.70 0.22
N SER A 168 -2.01 13.13 -0.33
CA SER A 168 -2.71 11.99 0.29
C SER A 168 -1.89 10.73 0.18
N TRP A 169 -1.78 10.01 1.29
CA TRP A 169 -1.11 8.71 1.37
C TRP A 169 -1.90 7.77 2.28
N GLY A 170 -1.60 6.48 2.17
CA GLY A 170 -2.18 5.44 3.01
C GLY A 170 -1.37 4.14 2.91
N ALA A 171 -1.46 3.33 3.94
CA ALA A 171 -0.93 1.97 4.00
C ALA A 171 -2.10 1.01 4.30
N TYR A 172 -2.02 -0.22 3.79
CA TYR A 172 -3.09 -1.22 3.82
C TYR A 172 -2.56 -2.58 4.22
#